data_AF-A0A840GTS7-F1
#
_entry.id   AF-A0A840GTS7-F1
#
_cell.length_a   1.000
_cell.length_b   1.000
_cell.length_c   1.000
_cell.angle_alpha   90.00
_cell.angle_beta   90.00
_cell.angle_gamma   90.00
#
_symmetry.space_group_name_H-M   'P 1'
#
loop_
_entity.id
_entity.type
_entity.pdbx_description
1 polymer ?
#
loop_
_entity_poly.entity_id
_entity_poly.type
_entity_poly.pdbx_seq_one_letter_code
_entity_poly.pdbx_strand_id
1 'polypeptide(L)'
;MGDLEYLGRNLNQRSYDAAEAFKSAMNRVMAEANAHGRLMSGSTLSMMETMALEVFAEHTKDAVQFTFNATGTTEGEVANQVSYCLGRMIDMIIGHMFDATTRLVPGNSVDHANKVRMLLNDWRQRAIDDFIHGMVGSNRLKQDPVVNLIANQINSPGGVQQVGVGEFSQSAFSHEHEHLIEAVQKAKCDHLNLPDFCPSRRTVSGTSRTR
;
A
#
# COMPACT_ATOMS: atom_id res chain seq x y z
N MET A 1 3.59 -17.20 19.50
CA MET A 1 4.28 -16.13 18.77
C MET A 1 3.31 -14.96 18.73
N GLY A 2 3.63 -13.84 19.36
CA GLY A 2 2.68 -12.73 19.52
C GLY A 2 2.50 -11.93 18.24
N ASP A 3 1.32 -11.34 18.04
CA ASP A 3 1.00 -10.53 16.85
C ASP A 3 1.98 -9.37 16.63
N LEU A 4 2.50 -8.79 17.72
CA LEU A 4 3.53 -7.74 17.69
C LEU A 4 4.91 -8.24 17.21
N GLU A 5 5.28 -9.49 17.51
CA GLU A 5 6.54 -10.07 17.05
C GLU A 5 6.48 -10.43 15.56
N TYR A 6 5.30 -10.87 15.10
CA TYR A 6 5.04 -11.04 13.66
C TYR A 6 5.08 -9.69 12.94
N LEU A 7 4.42 -8.67 13.48
CA LEU A 7 4.43 -7.31 12.94
C LEU A 7 5.86 -6.77 12.84
N GLY A 8 6.63 -6.83 13.94
CA GLY A 8 7.99 -6.32 13.99
C GLY A 8 8.92 -6.96 12.95
N ARG A 9 8.82 -8.28 12.73
CA ARG A 9 9.62 -8.96 11.69
C ARG A 9 9.29 -8.51 10.29
N ASN A 10 8.00 -8.36 9.96
CA ASN A 10 7.56 -7.94 8.63
C ASN A 10 7.89 -6.46 8.35
N LEU A 11 7.76 -5.61 9.36
CA LEU A 11 8.18 -4.21 9.27
C LEU A 11 9.68 -4.08 9.12
N ASN A 12 10.45 -4.88 9.85
CA ASN A 12 11.91 -4.91 9.70
C ASN A 12 12.30 -5.32 8.26
N GLN A 13 11.66 -6.34 7.68
CA GLN A 13 11.92 -6.71 6.29
C GLN A 13 11.64 -5.55 5.32
N ARG A 14 10.51 -4.85 5.48
CA ARG A 14 10.17 -3.68 4.66
C ARG A 14 11.21 -2.57 4.75
N SER A 15 11.83 -2.40 5.92
CA SER A 15 12.91 -1.43 6.05
C SER A 15 14.11 -1.81 5.18
N TYR A 16 14.48 -3.09 5.12
CA TYR A 16 15.54 -3.59 4.25
C TYR A 16 15.17 -3.47 2.77
N ASP A 17 13.93 -3.79 2.42
CA ASP A 17 13.45 -3.70 1.04
C ASP A 17 13.53 -2.25 0.54
N ALA A 18 13.15 -1.27 1.38
CA ALA A 18 13.29 0.16 1.08
C ALA A 18 14.76 0.57 0.87
N ALA A 19 15.66 0.06 1.71
CA ALA A 19 17.09 0.35 1.60
C ALA A 19 17.69 -0.20 0.30
N GLU A 20 17.37 -1.44 -0.07
CA GLU A 20 17.83 -2.04 -1.33
C GLU A 20 17.19 -1.38 -2.56
N ALA A 21 15.91 -1.00 -2.49
CA ALA A 21 15.26 -0.22 -3.54
C ALA A 21 15.96 1.13 -3.76
N PHE A 22 16.24 1.86 -2.67
CA PHE A 22 16.99 3.11 -2.74
C PHE A 22 18.39 2.93 -3.30
N LYS A 23 19.15 1.94 -2.81
CA LYS A 23 20.50 1.63 -3.29
C LYS A 23 20.52 1.29 -4.78
N SER A 24 19.56 0.51 -5.26
CA SER A 24 19.39 0.21 -6.69
C SER A 24 19.09 1.46 -7.51
N ALA A 25 18.17 2.30 -7.04
CA ALA A 25 17.83 3.57 -7.69
C ALA A 25 19.03 4.53 -7.75
N MET A 26 19.76 4.66 -6.64
CA MET A 26 20.98 5.46 -6.54
C MET A 26 22.07 4.99 -7.50
N ASN A 27 22.32 3.68 -7.60
CA ASN A 27 23.30 3.13 -8.53
C ASN A 27 22.96 3.46 -9.99
N ARG A 28 21.68 3.44 -10.36
CA ARG A 28 21.23 3.85 -11.72
C ARG A 28 21.53 5.31 -11.99
N VAL A 29 21.16 6.22 -11.06
CA VAL A 29 21.43 7.65 -11.20
C VAL A 29 22.93 7.94 -11.25
N MET A 30 23.74 7.26 -10.45
CA MET A 30 25.19 7.43 -10.50
C MET A 30 25.78 6.93 -11.82
N ALA A 31 25.32 5.80 -12.35
CA ALA A 31 25.76 5.28 -13.63
C ALA A 31 25.41 6.24 -14.78
N GLU A 32 24.19 6.78 -14.79
CA GLU A 32 23.74 7.76 -15.78
C GLU A 32 24.51 9.08 -15.67
N ALA A 33 24.68 9.60 -14.46
CA ALA A 33 25.47 10.81 -14.21
C ALA A 33 26.93 10.62 -14.66
N ASN A 34 27.51 9.43 -14.47
CA ASN A 34 28.84 9.10 -14.96
C ASN A 34 28.91 9.08 -16.49
N ALA A 35 27.94 8.46 -17.16
CA ALA A 35 27.88 8.43 -18.62
C ALA A 35 27.81 9.84 -19.24
N HIS A 36 27.23 10.80 -18.53
CA HIS A 36 27.14 12.20 -18.96
C HIS A 36 28.25 13.12 -18.42
N GLY A 37 29.23 12.60 -17.67
CA GLY A 37 30.28 13.41 -17.05
C GLY A 37 29.75 14.40 -16.01
N ARG A 38 28.59 14.12 -15.43
CA ARG A 38 27.86 14.96 -14.47
C ARG A 38 27.86 14.38 -13.05
N LEU A 39 28.72 13.39 -12.78
CA LEU A 39 28.93 12.90 -11.42
C LEU A 39 29.14 14.09 -10.50
N MET A 40 28.40 14.10 -9.40
CA MET A 40 28.54 15.12 -8.35
C MET A 40 28.09 16.52 -8.75
N SER A 41 27.33 16.66 -9.84
CA SER A 41 26.61 17.90 -10.11
C SER A 41 25.51 18.13 -9.06
N GLY A 42 25.14 19.39 -8.81
CA GLY A 42 23.97 19.71 -7.98
C GLY A 42 22.70 19.02 -8.46
N SER A 43 22.57 18.77 -9.77
CA SER A 43 21.44 18.01 -10.32
C SER A 43 21.43 16.55 -9.86
N THR A 44 22.59 15.90 -9.78
CA THR A 44 22.72 14.52 -9.33
C THR A 44 22.39 14.39 -7.85
N LEU A 45 22.85 15.34 -7.02
CA LEU A 45 22.48 15.39 -5.60
C LEU A 45 20.97 15.62 -5.43
N SER A 46 20.38 16.52 -6.21
CA SER A 46 18.93 16.76 -6.19
C SER A 46 18.13 15.52 -6.62
N MET A 47 18.63 14.74 -7.59
CA MET A 47 18.03 13.47 -8.00
C MET A 47 18.11 12.42 -6.87
N MET A 48 19.23 12.34 -6.16
CA MET A 48 19.36 11.45 -4.99
C MET A 48 18.38 11.81 -3.88
N GLU A 49 18.23 13.10 -3.57
CA GLU A 49 17.24 13.60 -2.61
C GLU A 49 15.81 13.23 -3.04
N THR A 50 15.47 13.43 -4.31
CA THR A 50 14.14 13.10 -4.85
C THR A 50 13.85 11.61 -4.72
N MET A 51 14.80 10.75 -5.12
CA MET A 51 14.63 9.30 -5.00
C MET A 51 14.53 8.81 -3.56
N ALA A 52 15.29 9.41 -2.63
CA ALA A 52 15.20 9.06 -1.22
C ALA A 52 13.79 9.33 -0.69
N LEU A 53 13.20 10.48 -1.03
CA LEU A 53 11.85 10.84 -0.65
C LEU A 53 10.79 9.93 -1.29
N GLU A 54 10.93 9.63 -2.58
CA GLU A 54 10.00 8.76 -3.31
C GLU A 54 9.98 7.33 -2.74
N VAL A 55 11.16 6.71 -2.60
CA VAL A 55 11.29 5.36 -2.04
C VAL A 55 10.77 5.33 -0.59
N PHE A 56 11.13 6.32 0.22
CA PHE A 56 10.65 6.39 1.59
C PHE A 56 9.12 6.52 1.65
N ALA A 57 8.52 7.38 0.82
CA ALA A 57 7.08 7.59 0.78
C ALA A 57 6.31 6.34 0.33
N GLU A 58 6.81 5.62 -0.68
CA GLU A 58 6.21 4.38 -1.17
C GLU A 58 6.22 3.29 -0.08
N HIS A 59 7.38 3.02 0.52
CA HIS A 59 7.53 1.99 1.53
C HIS A 59 6.85 2.36 2.86
N THR A 60 6.72 3.66 3.17
CA THR A 60 5.91 4.12 4.31
C THR A 60 4.44 3.75 4.13
N LYS A 61 3.86 3.99 2.95
CA LYS A 61 2.46 3.64 2.67
C LYS A 61 2.23 2.15 2.81
N ASP A 62 3.11 1.32 2.24
CA ASP A 62 3.01 -0.14 2.36
C ASP A 62 3.14 -0.61 3.81
N ALA A 63 4.12 -0.09 4.57
CA ALA A 63 4.31 -0.45 5.98
C ALA A 63 3.10 -0.10 6.85
N VAL A 64 2.54 1.09 6.66
CA VAL A 64 1.35 1.55 7.39
C VAL A 64 0.13 0.72 7.01
N GLN A 65 -0.11 0.51 5.72
CA GLN A 65 -1.26 -0.27 5.26
C GLN A 65 -1.19 -1.72 5.73
N PHE A 66 -0.01 -2.34 5.64
CA PHE A 66 0.23 -3.69 6.17
C PHE A 66 -0.06 -3.76 7.66
N THR A 67 0.42 -2.78 8.42
CA THR A 67 0.23 -2.73 9.87
C THR A 67 -1.25 -2.65 10.24
N PHE A 68 -1.97 -1.71 9.62
CA PHE A 68 -3.40 -1.55 9.85
C PHE A 68 -4.18 -2.82 9.47
N ASN A 69 -3.84 -3.44 8.34
CA ASN A 69 -4.49 -4.68 7.90
C ASN A 69 -4.21 -5.86 8.84
N ALA A 70 -3.03 -5.91 9.44
CA ALA A 70 -2.62 -6.98 10.34
C ALA A 70 -3.21 -6.84 11.75
N THR A 71 -3.37 -5.62 12.26
CA THR A 71 -3.72 -5.38 13.67
C THR A 71 -5.10 -4.75 13.86
N GLY A 72 -5.64 -4.08 12.85
CA GLY A 72 -6.86 -3.27 12.93
C GLY A 72 -6.75 -2.04 13.83
N THR A 73 -5.55 -1.70 14.33
CA THR A 73 -5.32 -0.59 15.26
C THR A 73 -4.20 0.33 14.77
N THR A 74 -4.28 1.59 15.17
CA THR A 74 -3.34 2.66 14.84
C THR A 74 -2.62 3.23 16.06
N GLU A 75 -2.85 2.68 17.25
CA GLU A 75 -2.43 3.27 18.52
C GLU A 75 -1.44 2.40 19.30
N GLY A 76 -0.86 3.00 20.35
CA GLY A 76 -0.04 2.29 21.34
C GLY A 76 1.23 1.67 20.76
N GLU A 77 1.50 0.41 21.13
CA GLU A 77 2.71 -0.29 20.71
C GLU A 77 2.78 -0.51 19.20
N VAL A 78 1.65 -0.54 18.49
CA VAL A 78 1.60 -0.70 17.03
C VAL A 78 2.15 0.55 16.34
N ALA A 79 1.78 1.75 16.79
CA ALA A 79 2.36 3.00 16.29
C ALA A 79 3.86 3.07 16.55
N ASN A 80 4.33 2.58 17.70
CA ASN A 80 5.75 2.52 18.02
C ASN A 80 6.53 1.60 17.06
N GLN A 81 5.95 0.45 16.68
CA GLN A 81 6.55 -0.46 15.69
C GLN A 81 6.68 0.18 14.30
N VAL A 82 5.65 0.91 13.85
CA VAL A 82 5.72 1.67 12.60
C VAL A 82 6.77 2.76 12.70
N SER A 83 6.78 3.54 13.79
CA SER A 83 7.75 4.61 14.00
C SER A 83 9.19 4.09 14.01
N TYR A 84 9.45 2.94 14.63
CA TYR A 84 10.75 2.27 14.62
C TYR A 84 11.14 1.83 13.21
N CYS A 85 10.21 1.21 12.48
CA CYS A 85 10.40 0.79 11.08
C CYS A 85 10.82 1.96 10.19
N LEU A 86 10.07 3.07 10.25
CA LEU A 86 10.36 4.27 9.47
C LEU A 86 11.70 4.91 9.87
N GLY A 87 12.02 4.96 11.16
CA GLY A 87 13.35 5.43 11.62
C GLY A 87 14.48 4.58 11.03
N ARG A 88 14.32 3.26 11.06
CA ARG A 88 15.30 2.32 10.51
C ARG A 88 15.45 2.46 8.99
N MET A 89 14.37 2.69 8.25
CA MET A 89 14.41 3.01 6.81
C MET A 89 15.29 4.23 6.55
N ILE A 90 15.09 5.31 7.31
CA ILE A 90 15.87 6.55 7.19
C ILE A 90 17.35 6.26 7.43
N ASP A 91 17.68 5.56 8.51
CA ASP A 91 19.07 5.27 8.87
C ASP A 91 19.79 4.50 7.76
N MET A 92 19.13 3.51 7.14
CA MET A 92 19.72 2.72 6.07
C MET A 92 19.82 3.48 4.74
N ILE A 93 18.79 4.24 4.36
CA ILE A 93 18.82 5.12 3.18
C ILE A 93 19.98 6.12 3.30
N ILE A 94 20.10 6.77 4.46
CA ILE A 94 21.16 7.73 4.72
C ILE A 94 22.52 7.04 4.78
N GLY A 95 22.63 5.85 5.36
CA GLY A 95 23.85 5.05 5.35
C GLY A 95 24.36 4.78 3.92
N HIS A 96 23.47 4.32 3.04
CA HIS A 96 23.82 4.12 1.62
C HIS A 96 24.19 5.42 0.92
N MET A 97 23.49 6.52 1.20
CA MET A 97 23.82 7.83 0.64
C MET A 97 25.20 8.30 1.09
N PHE A 98 25.55 8.13 2.37
CA PHE A 98 26.88 8.44 2.90
C PHE A 98 27.97 7.61 2.24
N ASP A 99 27.78 6.29 2.14
CA ASP A 99 28.75 5.39 1.52
C ASP A 99 29.05 5.78 0.08
N ALA A 100 28.00 6.15 -0.66
CA ALA A 100 28.11 6.47 -2.07
C ALA A 100 28.72 7.87 -2.29
N THR A 101 28.35 8.85 -1.48
CA THR A 101 28.86 10.24 -1.61
C THR A 101 30.26 10.42 -1.04
N THR A 102 30.63 9.73 0.05
CA THR A 102 31.98 9.80 0.65
C THR A 102 33.06 9.26 -0.30
N ARG A 103 32.73 8.25 -1.10
CA ARG A 103 33.62 7.71 -2.14
C ARG A 103 33.86 8.68 -3.30
N LEU A 104 32.97 9.67 -3.49
CA LEU A 104 32.94 10.51 -4.68
C LEU A 104 33.33 11.98 -4.41
N VAL A 105 32.96 12.56 -3.26
CA VAL A 105 33.35 13.92 -2.85
C VAL A 105 33.65 13.97 -1.34
N PRO A 106 34.93 14.02 -0.96
CA PRO A 106 35.32 14.28 0.43
C PRO A 106 34.95 15.71 0.82
N GLY A 107 34.07 15.90 1.81
CA GLY A 107 33.82 17.20 2.46
C GLY A 107 32.38 17.71 2.43
N ASN A 108 31.68 17.64 1.28
CA ASN A 108 30.30 18.15 1.13
C ASN A 108 29.21 17.06 1.21
N SER A 109 29.59 15.78 1.32
CA SER A 109 28.68 14.65 1.42
C SER A 109 27.84 14.67 2.70
N VAL A 110 28.44 15.14 3.80
CA VAL A 110 27.85 15.14 5.13
C VAL A 110 26.67 16.10 5.23
N ASP A 111 26.83 17.32 4.72
CA ASP A 111 25.80 18.36 4.80
C ASP A 111 24.57 17.99 3.96
N HIS A 112 24.78 17.42 2.77
CA HIS A 112 23.68 16.98 1.92
C HIS A 112 22.92 15.80 2.53
N ALA A 113 23.63 14.78 3.04
CA ALA A 113 22.99 13.65 3.69
C ALA A 113 22.23 14.08 4.96
N ASN A 114 22.75 15.04 5.72
CA ASN A 114 22.06 15.62 6.87
C ASN A 114 20.78 16.37 6.48
N LYS A 115 20.82 17.15 5.39
CA LYS A 115 19.62 17.81 4.83
C LYS A 115 18.55 16.78 4.47
N VAL A 116 18.92 15.72 3.73
CA VAL A 116 17.97 14.66 3.34
C VAL A 116 17.43 13.94 4.58
N ARG A 117 18.28 13.68 5.58
CA ARG A 117 17.86 13.08 6.85
C ARG A 117 16.80 13.93 7.57
N MET A 118 16.97 15.25 7.60
CA MET A 118 15.97 16.15 8.19
C MET A 118 14.64 16.06 7.45
N LEU A 119 14.66 16.14 6.11
CA LEU A 119 13.45 16.05 5.29
C LEU A 119 12.71 14.72 5.49
N LEU A 120 13.44 13.62 5.55
CA LEU A 120 12.86 12.30 5.80
C LEU A 120 12.26 12.18 7.20
N ASN A 121 12.90 12.78 8.23
CA ASN A 121 12.35 12.80 9.58
C ASN A 121 11.08 13.65 9.68
N ASP A 122 11.02 14.79 9.00
CA ASP A 122 9.79 15.60 8.93
C ASP A 122 8.65 14.83 8.24
N TRP A 123 8.99 14.02 7.22
CA TRP A 123 8.05 13.16 6.53
C TRP A 123 7.58 12.00 7.40
N ARG A 124 8.51 11.36 8.14
CA ARG A 124 8.22 10.32 9.13
C ARG A 124 7.24 10.84 10.18
N GLN A 125 7.49 12.01 10.76
CA GLN A 125 6.62 12.56 11.81
C GLN A 125 5.20 12.74 11.29
N ARG A 126 5.04 13.33 10.10
CA ARG A 126 3.74 13.49 9.43
C ARG A 126 3.07 12.15 9.16
N ALA A 127 3.81 11.16 8.66
CA ALA A 127 3.25 9.84 8.36
C ALA A 127 2.79 9.09 9.62
N ILE A 128 3.50 9.25 10.74
CA ILE A 128 3.10 8.67 12.02
C ILE A 128 1.87 9.38 12.58
N ASP A 129 1.84 10.72 12.51
CA ASP A 129 0.67 11.50 12.92
C ASP A 129 -0.55 11.10 12.08
N ASP A 130 -0.42 11.01 10.75
CA ASP A 130 -1.49 10.54 9.86
C ASP A 130 -1.93 9.12 10.25
N PHE A 131 -1.00 8.20 10.46
CA PHE A 131 -1.31 6.82 10.82
C PHE A 131 -2.12 6.74 12.11
N ILE A 132 -1.71 7.44 13.17
CA ILE A 132 -2.41 7.46 14.46
C ILE A 132 -3.86 7.93 14.28
N HIS A 133 -4.10 8.91 13.40
CA HIS A 133 -5.44 9.41 13.06
C HIS A 133 -6.19 8.54 12.03
N GLY A 134 -5.68 7.37 11.67
CA GLY A 134 -6.31 6.46 10.74
C GLY A 134 -6.22 6.90 9.28
N MET A 135 -5.15 7.58 8.90
CA MET A 135 -4.91 8.11 7.57
C MET A 135 -3.61 7.56 6.97
N VAL A 136 -3.60 7.42 5.64
CA VAL A 136 -2.40 7.18 4.81
C VAL A 136 -2.44 8.17 3.66
N GLY A 137 -1.63 9.22 3.77
CA GLY A 137 -1.72 10.36 2.85
C GLY A 137 -3.13 10.94 2.88
N SER A 138 -3.79 11.01 1.72
CA SER A 138 -5.16 11.54 1.61
C SER A 138 -6.27 10.49 1.82
N ASN A 139 -5.93 9.23 2.09
CA ASN A 139 -6.89 8.13 2.20
C ASN A 139 -7.11 7.72 3.65
N ARG A 140 -8.37 7.51 4.03
CA ARG A 140 -8.72 6.96 5.34
C ARG A 140 -8.53 5.45 5.35
N LEU A 141 -7.84 4.93 6.35
CA LEU A 141 -7.73 3.52 6.62
C LEU A 141 -9.11 2.99 7.03
N LYS A 142 -9.66 2.08 6.22
CA LYS A 142 -10.94 1.41 6.47
C LYS A 142 -10.69 -0.07 6.60
N GLN A 143 -11.30 -0.70 7.60
CA GLN A 143 -11.29 -2.15 7.72
C GLN A 143 -12.34 -2.70 6.74
N ASP A 144 -11.90 -3.37 5.68
CA ASP A 144 -12.84 -4.00 4.74
C ASP A 144 -13.60 -5.12 5.44
N PRO A 145 -14.95 -5.06 5.54
CA PRO A 145 -15.73 -6.01 6.33
C PRO A 145 -15.67 -7.44 5.80
N VAL A 146 -15.27 -7.64 4.54
CA VAL A 146 -15.20 -8.96 3.90
C VAL A 146 -14.01 -9.80 4.40
N VAL A 147 -12.91 -9.17 4.82
CA VAL A 147 -11.71 -9.89 5.28
C VAL A 147 -11.90 -10.43 6.72
N ASN A 148 -12.77 -9.80 7.50
CA ASN A 148 -13.09 -10.23 8.88
C ASN A 148 -13.95 -11.51 8.96
N LEU A 149 -14.63 -11.91 7.89
CA LEU A 149 -15.35 -13.19 7.86
C LEU A 149 -14.40 -14.39 7.76
N ILE A 150 -13.26 -14.22 7.10
CA ILE A 150 -12.28 -15.30 6.93
C ILE A 150 -11.40 -15.44 8.18
N ALA A 151 -10.96 -14.32 8.78
CA ALA A 151 -10.14 -14.35 10.00
C ALA A 151 -10.90 -14.92 11.22
N ASN A 152 -12.20 -14.69 11.32
CA ASN A 152 -13.03 -15.22 12.42
C ASN A 152 -13.55 -16.65 12.17
N GLN A 153 -13.51 -17.17 10.93
CA GLN A 153 -13.90 -18.55 10.64
C GLN A 153 -12.77 -19.57 10.86
N ILE A 154 -11.50 -19.16 10.82
CA ILE A 154 -10.38 -20.11 10.84
C ILE A 154 -9.91 -20.44 12.27
N ASN A 155 -10.33 -19.68 13.30
CA ASN A 155 -9.87 -19.86 14.68
C ASN A 155 -10.96 -20.26 15.72
N SER A 156 -12.08 -20.88 15.30
CA SER A 156 -13.03 -21.45 16.28
C SER A 156 -13.54 -22.85 15.91
N PRO A 157 -12.95 -23.92 16.46
CA PRO A 157 -13.44 -25.30 16.35
C PRO A 157 -14.65 -25.63 17.26
N GLY A 158 -15.51 -24.65 17.59
CA GLY A 158 -16.61 -24.89 18.53
C GLY A 158 -17.76 -23.89 18.53
N GLY A 159 -17.75 -22.87 17.67
CA GLY A 159 -18.82 -21.87 17.60
C GLY A 159 -19.84 -22.20 16.52
N VAL A 160 -20.71 -23.19 16.73
CA VAL A 160 -21.99 -23.22 16.01
C VAL A 160 -22.79 -22.03 16.54
N GLN A 161 -22.65 -20.86 15.90
CA GLN A 161 -23.61 -19.79 16.08
C GLN A 161 -24.93 -20.31 15.51
N GLN A 162 -25.77 -20.75 16.44
CA GLN A 162 -27.19 -20.92 16.28
C GLN A 162 -27.75 -19.58 15.81
N VAL A 163 -27.77 -19.39 14.48
CA VAL A 163 -28.51 -18.29 13.84
C VAL A 163 -29.96 -18.51 14.23
N GLY A 164 -30.42 -17.70 15.19
CA GLY A 164 -31.80 -17.64 15.62
C GLY A 164 -32.69 -17.48 14.39
N VAL A 165 -33.71 -18.33 14.33
CA VAL A 165 -34.74 -18.35 13.30
C VAL A 165 -35.44 -17.00 13.30
N GLY A 166 -35.09 -16.17 12.31
CA GLY A 166 -35.82 -14.98 11.89
C GLY A 166 -35.60 -14.86 10.39
N GLU A 167 -36.69 -14.80 9.62
CA GLU A 167 -36.74 -14.82 8.15
C GLU A 167 -35.76 -13.81 7.50
N PHE A 168 -34.51 -14.24 7.30
CA PHE A 168 -33.61 -13.64 6.35
C PHE A 168 -34.06 -14.09 4.97
N SER A 169 -34.75 -13.19 4.28
CA SER A 169 -35.17 -13.36 2.89
C SER A 169 -33.93 -13.51 1.99
N GLN A 170 -33.55 -14.76 1.72
CA GLN A 170 -32.54 -15.11 0.71
C GLN A 170 -32.90 -14.54 -0.68
N SER A 171 -34.16 -14.16 -0.91
CA SER A 171 -34.60 -13.56 -2.17
C SER A 171 -34.08 -12.12 -2.40
N ALA A 172 -33.73 -11.37 -1.34
CA ALA A 172 -33.17 -10.02 -1.51
C ALA A 172 -31.71 -10.05 -2.01
N PHE A 173 -30.92 -11.03 -1.55
CA PHE A 173 -29.52 -11.17 -1.94
C PHE A 173 -29.35 -11.69 -3.37
N SER A 174 -30.27 -12.54 -3.84
CA SER A 174 -30.25 -13.06 -5.22
C SER A 174 -30.63 -11.99 -6.25
N HIS A 175 -31.58 -11.11 -5.94
CA HIS A 175 -32.04 -10.08 -6.89
C HIS A 175 -31.05 -8.94 -7.09
N GLU A 176 -30.31 -8.50 -6.05
CA GLU A 176 -29.29 -7.44 -6.24
C GLU A 176 -28.07 -7.93 -7.03
N HIS A 177 -27.71 -9.21 -6.91
CA HIS A 177 -26.55 -9.75 -7.64
C HIS A 177 -26.83 -9.94 -9.14
N GLU A 178 -28.05 -10.31 -9.54
CA GLU A 178 -28.42 -10.37 -10.97
C GLU A 178 -28.31 -8.99 -11.63
N HIS A 179 -28.79 -7.94 -10.96
CA HIS A 179 -28.74 -6.58 -11.49
C HIS A 179 -27.31 -6.04 -11.64
N LEU A 180 -26.41 -6.35 -10.72
CA LEU A 180 -25.01 -5.94 -10.81
C LEU A 180 -24.26 -6.69 -11.91
N ILE A 181 -24.54 -7.99 -12.10
CA ILE A 181 -23.92 -8.78 -13.18
C ILE A 181 -24.40 -8.30 -14.56
N GLU A 182 -25.69 -8.00 -14.73
CA GLU A 182 -26.21 -7.41 -15.97
C GLU A 182 -25.63 -6.02 -16.25
N ALA A 183 -25.50 -5.16 -15.23
CA ALA A 183 -24.92 -3.83 -15.39
C ALA A 183 -23.43 -3.89 -15.81
N VAL A 184 -22.66 -4.81 -15.24
CA VAL A 184 -21.25 -5.03 -15.60
C VAL A 184 -21.12 -5.61 -17.02
N GLN A 185 -22.01 -6.52 -17.42
CA GLN A 185 -22.01 -7.06 -18.79
C GLN A 185 -22.41 -5.99 -19.82
N LYS A 186 -23.39 -5.14 -19.50
CA LYS A 186 -23.81 -4.03 -20.35
C LYS A 186 -22.72 -2.97 -20.52
N ALA A 187 -22.08 -2.56 -19.43
CA ALA A 187 -20.96 -1.61 -19.48
C ALA A 187 -19.76 -2.16 -20.29
N LYS A 188 -19.55 -3.47 -20.27
CA LYS A 188 -18.49 -4.13 -21.05
C LYS A 188 -18.81 -4.19 -22.55
N CYS A 189 -20.07 -4.33 -22.95
CA CYS A 189 -20.48 -4.24 -24.35
C CYS A 189 -20.38 -2.79 -24.89
N ASP A 190 -20.82 -1.80 -24.11
CA ASP A 190 -20.85 -0.39 -24.54
C ASP A 190 -19.44 0.20 -24.73
N HIS A 191 -18.42 -0.29 -24.02
CA HIS A 191 -17.06 0.26 -24.08
C HIS A 191 -16.16 -0.35 -25.17
N LEU A 192 -16.48 -1.54 -25.69
CA LEU A 192 -15.58 -2.32 -26.56
C LEU A 192 -16.04 -2.48 -28.02
N ASN A 193 -17.28 -2.12 -28.38
CA ASN A 193 -17.78 -2.25 -29.77
C ASN A 193 -17.48 -3.62 -30.43
N LEU A 194 -17.51 -4.70 -29.62
CA LEU A 194 -17.30 -6.07 -30.07
C LEU A 194 -18.67 -6.78 -30.13
N PRO A 195 -19.25 -7.01 -31.33
CA PRO A 195 -20.61 -7.53 -31.47
C PRO A 195 -20.78 -9.01 -31.08
N ASP A 196 -19.69 -9.75 -30.87
CA ASP A 196 -19.75 -11.21 -30.72
C ASP A 196 -19.92 -11.71 -29.27
N PHE A 197 -19.95 -10.81 -28.27
CA PHE A 197 -20.07 -11.18 -26.85
C PHE A 197 -21.31 -10.66 -26.13
N CYS A 198 -22.20 -9.98 -26.84
CA CYS A 198 -23.44 -9.50 -26.25
C CYS A 198 -24.53 -10.57 -26.44
N PRO A 199 -25.16 -11.09 -25.35
CA PRO A 199 -26.19 -12.10 -25.49
C PRO A 199 -27.34 -11.54 -26.33
N SER A 200 -27.54 -12.13 -27.50
CA SER A 200 -28.58 -11.75 -28.44
C SER A 200 -29.92 -11.65 -27.72
N ARG A 201 -30.57 -10.50 -27.90
CA ARG A 201 -31.95 -10.18 -27.57
C ARG A 201 -32.89 -11.35 -27.94
N ARG A 202 -33.12 -12.31 -27.04
CA ARG A 202 -34.27 -13.22 -27.15
C ARG A 202 -35.48 -12.43 -26.70
N THR A 203 -36.17 -11.87 -27.68
CA THR A 203 -37.55 -11.44 -27.59
C THR A 203 -38.37 -12.53 -26.90
N VAL A 204 -38.80 -12.30 -25.66
CA VAL A 204 -39.92 -13.01 -25.06
C VAL A 204 -41.16 -12.45 -25.74
N SER A 205 -41.60 -13.07 -26.84
CA SER A 205 -42.92 -12.81 -27.39
C SER A 205 -43.95 -13.48 -26.48
N GLY A 206 -44.46 -12.70 -25.52
CA GLY A 206 -45.72 -13.01 -24.86
C GLY A 206 -46.85 -12.94 -25.88
N THR A 207 -47.46 -14.08 -26.20
CA THR A 207 -48.81 -14.13 -26.76
C THR A 207 -49.72 -14.73 -25.69
N SER A 208 -50.20 -13.88 -24.81
CA SER A 208 -51.45 -14.08 -24.09
C SER A 208 -52.59 -13.96 -25.10
N ARG A 209 -53.35 -15.04 -25.30
CA ARG A 209 -54.67 -15.00 -25.93
C ARG A 209 -55.66 -15.65 -24.98
N THR A 210 -56.36 -14.81 -24.24
CA THR A 210 -57.63 -15.12 -23.59
C THR A 210 -58.75 -15.06 -24.62
N ARG A 211 -59.50 -16.15 -24.75
CA ARG A 211 -60.96 -16.20 -24.63
C ARG A 211 -61.40 -17.63 -24.40
#